data_AF-A0A832Q6S6-F1
#
_entry.id   AF-A0A832Q6S6-F1
#
_cell.length_a   1.000
_cell.length_b   1.000
_cell.length_c   1.000
_cell.angle_alpha   90.00
_cell.angle_beta   90.00
_cell.angle_gamma   90.00
#
_symmetry.space_group_name_H-M   'P 1'
#
loop_
_entity.id
_entity.type
_entity.pdbx_description
1 polymer ?
#
loop_
_entity_poly.entity_id
_entity_poly.type
_entity_poly.pdbx_seq_one_letter_code
_entity_poly.pdbx_strand_id
1 'polypeptide(L)'
;MAQVLSLKELRTSSVLKAEISKLEDDKLQLLEQLERQKQLEKKLQEDLLEQKKDFEHLEKQFDHFAGLESEFETLRQEVAMERLEKLIVEDKQDSQAKAQLQKLRDDLKQASDELKELKQLDPHRLKRQVTDLKKKSQQQSTDNQNLNTALVTTRKDLKEATTEKDRLEAELKARRSASDFFWESQDGDWALFESRIVLKDESVDDVEKHCRVCCQNTRTGVSVLSNGRDEAGLALWLGDIEIPAVVSEEAGKRLLSLEADLEAEDEG
;
A
#
# COMPACT_ATOMS: atom_id res chain seq x y z
N MET A 1 80.97 -105.62 42.44
CA MET A 1 82.09 -106.54 42.13
C MET A 1 81.67 -107.93 42.57
N ALA A 2 81.31 -108.80 41.62
CA ALA A 2 80.90 -110.18 41.93
C ALA A 2 82.16 -110.99 42.28
N GLN A 3 82.23 -111.48 43.52
CA GLN A 3 83.27 -112.40 43.96
C GLN A 3 82.89 -113.79 43.42
N VAL A 4 83.51 -114.21 42.32
CA VAL A 4 83.23 -115.52 41.70
C VAL A 4 84.04 -116.58 42.46
N LEU A 5 83.37 -117.35 43.33
CA LEU A 5 83.97 -118.47 44.07
C LEU A 5 84.15 -119.69 43.16
N SER A 6 85.25 -120.43 43.34
CA SER A 6 85.56 -121.58 42.48
C SER A 6 84.80 -122.84 42.90
N LEU A 7 84.44 -123.70 41.94
CA LEU A 7 83.74 -124.98 42.12
C LEU A 7 84.38 -125.95 43.15
N LYS A 8 85.64 -125.74 43.56
CA LYS A 8 86.31 -126.53 44.61
C LYS A 8 85.95 -126.12 46.04
N GLU A 9 85.66 -124.84 46.27
CA GLU A 9 85.37 -124.29 47.61
C GLU A 9 83.92 -124.59 48.05
N LEU A 10 83.03 -124.78 47.07
CA LEU A 10 81.61 -125.15 47.26
C LEU A 10 81.38 -126.61 47.72
N ARG A 11 82.43 -127.46 47.82
CA ARG A 11 82.28 -128.89 48.13
C ARG A 11 82.13 -129.22 49.63
N THR A 12 82.11 -128.22 50.53
CA THR A 12 81.89 -128.42 51.97
C THR A 12 80.53 -127.86 52.40
N SER A 13 79.75 -128.64 53.16
CA SER A 13 78.35 -128.33 53.53
C SER A 13 78.18 -127.01 54.29
N SER A 14 79.21 -126.54 55.00
CA SER A 14 79.19 -125.27 55.75
C SER A 14 79.32 -124.04 54.85
N VAL A 15 80.14 -124.08 53.81
CA VAL A 15 80.34 -122.96 52.87
C VAL A 15 79.06 -122.73 52.04
N LEU A 16 78.41 -123.81 51.60
CA LEU A 16 77.11 -123.73 50.91
C LEU A 16 76.02 -123.13 51.81
N LYS A 17 75.96 -123.50 53.09
CA LYS A 17 74.98 -122.92 54.03
C LYS A 17 75.19 -121.43 54.28
N ALA A 18 76.45 -120.98 54.38
CA ALA A 18 76.77 -119.57 54.54
C ALA A 18 76.39 -118.75 53.28
N GLU A 19 76.66 -119.28 52.08
CA GLU A 19 76.27 -118.61 50.84
C GLU A 19 74.74 -118.61 50.64
N ILE A 20 74.04 -119.68 51.01
CA ILE A 20 72.57 -119.72 51.01
C ILE A 20 72.01 -118.65 51.97
N SER A 21 72.53 -118.56 53.21
CA SER A 21 72.10 -117.55 54.18
C SER A 21 72.33 -116.13 53.66
N LYS A 22 73.48 -115.88 53.01
CA LYS A 22 73.79 -114.58 52.41
C LYS A 22 72.85 -114.25 51.24
N LEU A 23 72.55 -115.22 50.38
CA LEU A 23 71.59 -115.05 49.29
C LEU A 23 70.16 -114.86 49.80
N GLU A 24 69.79 -115.47 50.93
CA GLU A 24 68.51 -115.26 51.61
C GLU A 24 68.43 -113.84 52.21
N ASP A 25 69.50 -113.38 52.85
CA ASP A 25 69.60 -111.99 53.36
C ASP A 25 69.57 -110.97 52.22
N ASP A 26 70.31 -111.20 51.14
CA ASP A 26 70.30 -110.34 49.93
C ASP A 26 68.91 -110.32 49.28
N LYS A 27 68.21 -111.47 49.23
CA LYS A 27 66.84 -111.56 48.74
C LYS A 27 65.88 -110.77 49.62
N LEU A 28 66.01 -110.86 50.95
CA LEU A 28 65.20 -110.08 51.89
C LEU A 28 65.45 -108.58 51.72
N GLN A 29 66.70 -108.16 51.60
CA GLN A 29 67.05 -106.76 51.34
C GLN A 29 66.49 -106.25 50.00
N LEU A 30 66.57 -107.06 48.94
CA LEU A 30 65.98 -106.70 47.63
C LEU A 30 64.45 -106.61 47.70
N LEU A 31 63.79 -107.49 48.46
CA LEU A 31 62.33 -107.41 48.68
C LEU A 31 61.95 -106.16 49.48
N GLU A 32 62.71 -105.79 50.51
CA GLU A 32 62.49 -104.54 51.24
C GLU A 32 62.72 -103.31 50.36
N GLN A 33 63.75 -103.31 49.52
CA GLN A 33 63.99 -102.23 48.55
C GLN A 33 62.86 -102.11 47.53
N LEU A 34 62.37 -103.25 47.01
CA LEU A 34 61.23 -103.29 46.10
C LEU A 34 59.96 -102.74 46.77
N GLU A 35 59.71 -103.09 48.03
CA GLU A 35 58.55 -102.60 48.77
C GLU A 35 58.64 -101.08 49.01
N ARG A 36 59.83 -100.56 49.35
CA ARG A 36 60.06 -99.11 49.44
C ARG A 36 59.85 -98.40 48.11
N GLN A 37 60.30 -99.00 47.00
CA GLN A 37 60.08 -98.45 45.66
C GLN A 37 58.59 -98.41 45.30
N LYS A 38 57.82 -99.47 45.59
CA LYS A 38 56.37 -99.47 45.36
C LYS A 38 55.65 -98.41 46.19
N GLN A 39 56.03 -98.21 47.44
CA GLN A 39 55.47 -97.16 48.28
C GLN A 39 55.80 -95.76 47.75
N LEU A 40 57.01 -95.55 47.25
CA LEU A 40 57.43 -94.31 46.63
C LEU A 40 56.68 -94.05 45.31
N GLU A 41 56.52 -95.08 44.47
CA GLU A 41 55.75 -95.00 43.23
C GLU A 41 54.28 -94.64 43.52
N LYS A 42 53.67 -95.26 44.53
CA LYS A 42 52.30 -94.94 44.95
C LYS A 42 52.17 -93.48 45.39
N LYS A 43 53.11 -92.98 46.19
CA LYS A 43 53.14 -91.55 46.59
C LYS A 43 53.27 -90.64 45.38
N LEU A 44 54.19 -90.93 44.46
CA LEU A 44 54.36 -90.14 43.24
C LEU A 44 53.10 -90.14 42.36
N GLN A 45 52.38 -91.27 42.29
CA GLN A 45 51.10 -91.35 41.58
C GLN A 45 50.00 -90.52 42.27
N GLU A 46 49.93 -90.55 43.60
CA GLU A 46 49.02 -89.71 44.40
C GLU A 46 49.35 -88.21 44.20
N ASP A 47 50.62 -87.82 44.31
CA ASP A 47 51.10 -86.46 44.09
C ASP A 47 50.80 -85.96 42.67
N LEU A 48 50.99 -86.79 41.65
CA LEU A 48 50.65 -86.45 40.26
C LEU A 48 49.15 -86.21 40.07
N LEU A 49 48.32 -86.99 40.78
CA LEU A 49 46.87 -86.85 40.70
C LEU A 49 46.38 -85.58 41.41
N GLU A 50 47.01 -85.21 42.53
CA GLU A 50 46.77 -83.92 43.20
C GLU A 50 47.20 -82.75 42.31
N GLN A 51 48.41 -82.78 41.76
CA GLN A 51 48.89 -81.76 40.84
C GLN A 51 47.96 -81.59 39.63
N LYS A 52 47.44 -82.68 39.07
CA LYS A 52 46.50 -82.62 37.95
C LYS A 52 45.20 -81.89 38.34
N LYS A 53 44.66 -82.14 39.54
CA LYS A 53 43.49 -81.41 40.04
C LYS A 53 43.78 -79.94 40.21
N ASP A 54 44.97 -79.59 40.70
CA ASP A 54 45.39 -78.19 40.84
C ASP A 54 45.49 -77.51 39.48
N PHE A 55 46.06 -78.18 38.46
CA PHE A 55 46.10 -77.67 37.09
C PHE A 55 44.70 -77.46 36.50
N GLU A 56 43.80 -78.43 36.65
CA GLU A 56 42.41 -78.29 36.18
C GLU A 56 41.68 -77.15 36.91
N HIS A 57 41.99 -76.90 38.18
CA HIS A 57 41.45 -75.78 38.91
C HIS A 57 42.00 -74.45 38.38
N LEU A 58 43.31 -74.39 38.12
CA LEU A 58 43.98 -73.21 37.60
C LEU A 58 43.49 -72.84 36.19
N GLU A 59 43.27 -73.84 35.32
CA GLU A 59 42.72 -73.64 33.98
C GLU A 59 41.32 -73.00 34.04
N LYS A 60 40.44 -73.50 34.92
CA LYS A 60 39.11 -72.89 35.13
C LYS A 60 39.20 -71.45 35.66
N GLN A 61 40.18 -71.15 36.51
CA GLN A 61 40.40 -69.78 36.97
C GLN A 61 40.85 -68.88 35.81
N PHE A 62 41.76 -69.34 34.95
CA PHE A 62 42.18 -68.58 33.77
C PHE A 62 41.01 -68.29 32.83
N ASP A 63 40.16 -69.28 32.54
CA ASP A 63 38.98 -69.08 31.71
C ASP A 63 38.00 -68.07 32.34
N HIS A 64 37.80 -68.14 33.66
CA HIS A 64 36.97 -67.18 34.37
C HIS A 64 37.54 -65.76 34.29
N PHE A 65 38.86 -65.58 34.50
CA PHE A 65 39.50 -64.27 34.38
C PHE A 65 39.45 -63.73 32.95
N ALA A 66 39.61 -64.57 31.94
CA ALA A 66 39.45 -64.17 30.54
C ALA A 66 38.02 -63.67 30.26
N GLY A 67 37.00 -64.34 30.83
CA GLY A 67 35.62 -63.88 30.77
C GLY A 67 35.42 -62.51 31.43
N LEU A 68 35.95 -62.32 32.64
CA LEU A 68 35.89 -61.04 33.35
C LEU A 68 36.62 -59.91 32.60
N GLU A 69 37.76 -60.20 31.96
CA GLU A 69 38.50 -59.22 31.17
C GLU A 69 37.68 -58.77 29.94
N SER A 70 37.00 -59.70 29.28
CA SER A 70 36.08 -59.39 28.17
C SER A 70 34.88 -58.56 28.63
N GLU A 71 34.28 -58.89 29.77
CA GLU A 71 33.17 -58.10 30.35
C GLU A 71 33.65 -56.69 30.73
N PHE A 72 34.83 -56.57 31.32
CA PHE A 72 35.42 -55.29 31.68
C PHE A 72 35.71 -54.41 30.47
N GLU A 73 36.23 -54.98 29.39
CA GLU A 73 36.46 -54.25 28.14
C GLU A 73 35.15 -53.80 27.49
N THR A 74 34.12 -54.64 27.52
CA THR A 74 32.78 -54.28 27.05
C THR A 74 32.21 -53.12 27.86
N LEU A 75 32.30 -53.19 29.20
CA LEU A 75 31.84 -52.12 30.08
C LEU A 75 32.60 -50.81 29.85
N ARG A 76 33.92 -50.87 29.60
CA ARG A 76 34.72 -49.69 29.23
C ARG A 76 34.23 -49.06 27.94
N GLN A 77 33.90 -49.87 26.93
CA GLN A 77 33.37 -49.38 25.66
C GLN A 77 31.98 -48.75 25.83
N GLU A 78 31.09 -49.36 26.62
CA GLU A 78 29.78 -48.81 26.94
C GLU A 78 29.89 -47.45 27.63
N VAL A 79 30.75 -47.33 28.65
CA VAL A 79 30.98 -46.05 29.35
C VAL A 79 31.56 -44.99 28.41
N ALA A 80 32.44 -45.37 27.48
CA ALA A 80 32.98 -44.46 26.48
C ALA A 80 31.89 -43.97 25.51
N MET A 81 31.01 -44.87 25.04
CA MET A 81 29.88 -44.50 24.19
C MET A 81 28.88 -43.60 24.92
N GLU A 82 28.52 -43.91 26.17
CA GLU A 82 27.59 -43.09 26.95
C GLU A 82 28.12 -41.66 27.16
N ARG A 83 29.45 -41.50 27.33
CA ARG A 83 30.10 -40.19 27.39
C ARG A 83 30.01 -39.44 26.06
N LEU A 84 30.24 -40.12 24.95
CA LEU A 84 30.12 -39.52 23.61
C LEU A 84 28.68 -39.11 23.29
N GLU A 85 27.70 -39.93 23.65
CA GLU A 85 26.28 -39.61 23.48
C GLU A 85 25.88 -38.37 24.28
N LYS A 86 26.33 -38.26 25.53
CA LYS A 86 26.11 -37.05 26.36
C LYS A 86 26.71 -35.81 25.70
N LEU A 87 27.96 -35.87 25.23
CA LEU A 87 28.60 -34.76 24.51
C LEU A 87 27.84 -34.36 23.24
N ILE A 88 27.33 -35.33 22.47
CA ILE A 88 26.52 -35.06 21.27
C ILE A 88 25.20 -34.36 21.63
N VAL A 89 24.55 -34.78 22.72
CA VAL A 89 23.31 -34.15 23.18
C VAL A 89 23.57 -32.72 23.64
N GLU A 90 24.63 -32.49 24.40
CA GLU A 90 25.04 -31.16 24.85
C GLU A 90 25.37 -30.25 23.67
N ASP A 91 26.16 -30.71 22.69
CA ASP A 91 26.51 -29.91 21.50
C ASP A 91 25.26 -29.54 20.66
N LYS A 92 24.30 -30.46 20.54
CA LYS A 92 23.01 -30.16 19.89
C LYS A 92 22.23 -29.08 20.63
N GLN A 93 22.17 -29.15 21.96
CA GLN A 93 21.49 -28.15 22.78
C GLN A 93 22.19 -26.79 22.67
N ASP A 94 23.52 -26.76 22.73
CA ASP A 94 24.32 -25.55 22.56
C ASP A 94 24.15 -24.93 21.17
N SER A 95 24.13 -25.74 20.11
CA SER A 95 23.88 -25.26 18.75
C SER A 95 22.48 -24.65 18.62
N GLN A 96 21.46 -25.25 19.24
CA GLN A 96 20.11 -24.70 19.25
C GLN A 96 20.03 -23.39 20.04
N ALA A 97 20.66 -23.33 21.21
CA ALA A 97 20.72 -22.11 22.02
C ALA A 97 21.44 -20.97 21.28
N LYS A 98 22.56 -21.26 20.59
CA LYS A 98 23.27 -20.28 19.75
C LYS A 98 22.40 -19.76 18.60
N ALA A 99 21.64 -20.64 17.93
CA ALA A 99 20.73 -20.22 16.87
C ALA A 99 19.61 -19.32 17.38
N GLN A 100 19.03 -19.63 18.56
CA GLN A 100 18.01 -18.79 19.19
C GLN A 100 18.58 -17.43 19.63
N LEU A 101 19.78 -17.41 20.22
CA LEU A 101 20.45 -16.15 20.60
C LEU A 101 20.74 -15.27 19.39
N GLN A 102 21.16 -15.87 18.27
CA GLN A 102 21.39 -15.12 17.04
C GLN A 102 20.10 -14.49 16.53
N LYS A 103 18.99 -15.26 16.51
CA LYS A 103 17.67 -14.73 16.12
C LYS A 103 17.24 -13.57 17.02
N LEU A 104 17.33 -13.71 18.34
CA LEU A 104 16.99 -12.65 19.29
C LEU A 104 17.85 -11.38 19.09
N ARG A 105 19.12 -11.55 18.71
CA ARG A 105 20.02 -10.44 18.42
C ARG A 105 19.58 -9.67 17.16
N ASP A 106 19.17 -10.40 16.12
CA ASP A 106 18.69 -9.81 14.88
C ASP A 106 17.34 -9.09 15.10
N ASP A 107 16.42 -9.69 15.86
CA ASP A 107 15.15 -9.07 16.25
C ASP A 107 15.39 -7.78 17.08
N LEU A 108 16.33 -7.80 18.03
CA LEU A 108 16.70 -6.63 18.82
C LEU A 108 17.29 -5.51 17.96
N LYS A 109 18.09 -5.86 16.95
CA LYS A 109 18.67 -4.90 16.01
C LYS A 109 17.56 -4.24 15.18
N GLN A 110 16.63 -5.04 14.65
CA GLN A 110 15.48 -4.53 13.90
C GLN A 110 14.63 -3.57 14.75
N ALA A 111 14.25 -3.97 15.96
CA ALA A 111 13.48 -3.12 16.88
C ALA A 111 14.24 -1.82 17.24
N SER A 112 15.57 -1.88 17.36
CA SER A 112 16.40 -0.69 17.61
C SER A 112 16.39 0.27 16.43
N ASP A 113 16.43 -0.23 15.20
CA ASP A 113 16.40 0.60 14.00
C ASP A 113 15.00 1.21 13.79
N GLU A 114 13.92 0.46 14.01
CA GLU A 114 12.55 0.98 14.03
C GLU A 114 12.38 2.09 15.09
N LEU A 115 12.96 1.92 16.28
CA LEU A 115 12.95 2.96 17.32
C LEU A 115 13.72 4.23 16.89
N LYS A 116 14.81 4.09 16.15
CA LYS A 116 15.54 5.26 15.61
C LYS A 116 14.70 5.99 14.58
N GLU A 117 14.04 5.29 13.67
CA GLU A 117 13.12 5.90 12.70
C GLU A 117 11.96 6.63 13.40
N LEU A 118 11.35 6.00 14.41
CA LEU A 118 10.33 6.63 15.25
C LEU A 118 10.83 7.87 16.00
N LYS A 119 12.09 7.86 16.48
CA LYS A 119 12.70 9.03 17.12
C LYS A 119 13.03 10.14 16.12
N GLN A 120 13.34 9.80 14.86
CA GLN A 120 13.55 10.78 13.80
C GLN A 120 12.25 11.49 13.40
N LEU A 121 11.12 10.79 13.50
CA LEU A 121 9.79 11.38 13.39
C LEU A 121 9.54 12.29 14.61
N ASP A 122 10.06 13.51 14.56
CA ASP A 122 9.88 14.55 15.58
C ASP A 122 8.37 14.73 15.89
N PRO A 123 7.88 14.17 17.02
CA PRO A 123 6.46 14.14 17.30
C PRO A 123 5.91 15.55 17.55
N HIS A 124 6.77 16.47 18.03
CA HIS A 124 6.40 17.86 18.24
C HIS A 124 6.23 18.59 16.92
N ARG A 125 7.12 18.38 15.95
CA ARG A 125 6.98 18.94 14.60
C ARG A 125 5.72 18.42 13.91
N LEU A 126 5.46 17.11 13.97
CA LEU A 126 4.24 16.52 13.40
C LEU A 126 2.97 17.08 14.06
N LYS A 127 2.96 17.19 15.39
CA LYS A 127 1.82 17.78 16.13
C LYS A 127 1.58 19.25 15.76
N ARG A 128 2.64 20.03 15.54
CA ARG A 128 2.54 21.41 15.01
C ARG A 128 1.93 21.42 13.60
N GLN A 129 2.44 20.61 12.68
CA GLN A 129 1.92 20.51 11.31
C GLN A 129 0.44 20.13 11.28
N VAL A 130 0.02 19.15 12.08
CA VAL A 130 -1.40 18.76 12.18
C VAL A 130 -2.25 19.91 12.70
N THR A 131 -1.75 20.65 13.70
CA THR A 131 -2.47 21.82 14.24
C THR A 131 -2.60 22.93 13.20
N ASP A 132 -1.54 23.22 12.45
CA ASP A 132 -1.53 24.24 11.40
C ASP A 132 -2.43 23.87 10.22
N LEU A 133 -2.42 22.61 9.80
CA LEU A 133 -3.33 22.08 8.78
C LEU A 133 -4.79 22.17 9.23
N LYS A 134 -5.08 21.86 10.49
CA LYS A 134 -6.44 21.98 11.05
C LYS A 134 -6.91 23.43 11.04
N LYS A 135 -6.05 24.39 11.42
CA LYS A 135 -6.35 25.83 11.33
C LYS A 135 -6.61 26.26 9.89
N LYS A 136 -5.75 25.86 8.95
CA LYS A 136 -5.91 26.20 7.52
C LYS A 136 -7.20 25.63 6.93
N SER A 137 -7.55 24.40 7.27
CA SER A 137 -8.81 23.77 6.85
C SER A 137 -10.03 24.50 7.42
N GLN A 138 -9.97 24.89 8.69
CA GLN A 138 -11.07 25.65 9.31
C GLN A 138 -11.24 27.02 8.67
N GLN A 139 -10.14 27.73 8.40
CA GLN A 139 -10.17 29.00 7.68
C GLN A 139 -10.79 28.85 6.28
N GLN A 140 -10.35 27.85 5.51
CA GLN A 140 -10.92 27.59 4.17
C GLN A 140 -12.42 27.26 4.23
N SER A 141 -12.87 26.55 5.26
CA SER A 141 -14.31 26.28 5.46
C SER A 141 -15.10 27.56 5.68
N THR A 142 -14.59 28.49 6.50
CA THR A 142 -15.24 29.78 6.74
C THR A 142 -15.23 30.65 5.48
N ASP A 143 -14.12 30.71 4.76
CA ASP A 143 -14.00 31.47 3.52
C ASP A 143 -14.98 30.97 2.46
N ASN A 144 -15.15 29.64 2.32
CA ASN A 144 -16.13 29.04 1.41
C ASN A 144 -17.58 29.36 1.80
N GLN A 145 -17.89 29.40 3.10
CA GLN A 145 -19.21 29.82 3.57
C GLN A 145 -19.47 31.29 3.21
N ASN A 146 -18.50 32.17 3.46
CA ASN A 146 -18.60 33.59 3.12
C ASN A 146 -18.77 33.82 1.62
N LEU A 147 -18.00 33.11 0.79
CA LEU A 147 -18.12 33.13 -0.67
C LEU A 147 -19.50 32.66 -1.14
N ASN A 148 -20.04 31.61 -0.53
CA ASN A 148 -21.37 31.10 -0.88
C ASN A 148 -22.46 32.13 -0.51
N THR A 149 -22.37 32.75 0.67
CA THR A 149 -23.29 33.84 1.05
C THR A 149 -23.20 35.00 0.07
N ALA A 150 -21.99 35.42 -0.32
CA ALA A 150 -21.78 36.46 -1.34
C ALA A 150 -22.38 36.07 -2.69
N LEU A 151 -22.20 34.83 -3.15
CA LEU A 151 -22.81 34.32 -4.38
C LEU A 151 -24.35 34.32 -4.34
N VAL A 152 -24.95 34.00 -3.20
CA VAL A 152 -26.42 34.06 -3.04
C VAL A 152 -26.91 35.50 -3.12
N THR A 153 -26.23 36.44 -2.45
CA THR A 153 -26.60 37.87 -2.51
C THR A 153 -26.47 38.44 -3.92
N THR A 154 -25.32 38.25 -4.58
CA THR A 154 -25.12 38.71 -5.97
C THR A 154 -26.12 38.11 -6.96
N ARG A 155 -26.53 36.84 -6.81
CA ARG A 155 -27.60 36.25 -7.62
C ARG A 155 -28.96 36.91 -7.39
N LYS A 156 -29.26 37.30 -6.16
CA LYS A 156 -30.48 38.03 -5.82
C LYS A 156 -30.45 39.41 -6.46
N ASP A 157 -29.35 40.15 -6.30
CA ASP A 157 -29.18 41.48 -6.87
C ASP A 157 -29.27 41.45 -8.40
N LEU A 158 -28.66 40.44 -9.04
CA LEU A 158 -28.75 40.23 -10.49
C LEU A 158 -30.19 40.00 -10.94
N LYS A 159 -30.96 39.21 -10.19
CA LYS A 159 -32.37 38.95 -10.49
C LYS A 159 -33.19 40.23 -10.38
N GLU A 160 -32.98 41.03 -9.33
CA GLU A 160 -33.65 42.32 -9.14
C GLU A 160 -33.29 43.31 -10.27
N ALA A 161 -32.02 43.42 -10.63
CA ALA A 161 -31.56 44.26 -11.73
C ALA A 161 -32.14 43.81 -13.08
N THR A 162 -32.26 42.50 -13.31
CA THR A 162 -32.89 41.95 -14.53
C THR A 162 -34.36 42.31 -14.59
N THR A 163 -35.10 42.18 -13.49
CA THR A 163 -36.52 42.56 -13.44
C THR A 163 -36.74 44.05 -13.66
N GLU A 164 -35.86 44.91 -13.11
CA GLU A 164 -35.96 46.36 -13.34
C GLU A 164 -35.61 46.73 -14.78
N LYS A 165 -34.61 46.06 -15.38
CA LYS A 165 -34.30 46.22 -16.79
C LYS A 165 -35.52 45.89 -17.67
N ASP A 166 -36.15 44.74 -17.46
CA ASP A 166 -37.33 44.32 -18.24
C ASP A 166 -38.48 45.32 -18.07
N ARG A 167 -38.67 45.86 -16.86
CA ARG A 167 -39.65 46.91 -16.55
C ARG A 167 -39.39 48.19 -17.35
N LEU A 168 -38.15 48.68 -17.34
CA LEU A 168 -37.75 49.89 -18.07
C LEU A 168 -37.83 49.72 -19.59
N GLU A 169 -37.49 48.54 -20.11
CA GLU A 169 -37.65 48.23 -21.54
C GLU A 169 -39.13 48.23 -21.96
N ALA A 170 -40.02 47.69 -21.12
CA ALA A 170 -41.46 47.74 -21.35
C ALA A 170 -42.00 49.19 -21.32
N GLU A 171 -41.57 50.01 -20.35
CA GLU A 171 -41.95 51.43 -20.26
C GLU A 171 -41.46 52.23 -21.49
N LEU A 172 -40.23 51.99 -21.95
CA LEU A 172 -39.69 52.62 -23.17
C LEU A 172 -40.48 52.22 -24.41
N LYS A 173 -40.82 50.94 -24.56
CA LYS A 173 -41.62 50.46 -25.70
C LYS A 173 -43.01 51.08 -25.70
N ALA A 174 -43.66 51.17 -24.55
CA ALA A 174 -44.97 51.79 -24.41
C ALA A 174 -44.94 53.29 -24.76
N ARG A 175 -43.89 54.02 -24.34
CA ARG A 175 -43.70 55.42 -24.72
C ARG A 175 -43.49 55.60 -26.23
N ARG A 176 -42.72 54.72 -26.87
CA ARG A 176 -42.51 54.76 -28.34
C ARG A 176 -43.77 54.48 -29.14
N SER A 177 -44.67 53.62 -28.65
CA SER A 177 -45.95 53.36 -29.30
C SER A 177 -47.00 54.46 -29.10
N ALA A 178 -46.76 55.41 -28.19
CA ALA A 178 -47.69 56.51 -27.90
C ALA A 178 -47.39 57.80 -28.69
N SER A 179 -46.39 57.78 -29.57
CA SER A 179 -46.03 58.90 -30.44
C SER A 179 -46.67 58.71 -31.82
N ASP A 180 -47.64 59.59 -32.17
CA ASP A 180 -48.48 59.56 -33.39
C ASP A 180 -47.75 60.01 -34.67
N PHE A 181 -46.49 59.60 -34.88
CA PHE A 181 -45.83 59.81 -36.18
C PHE A 181 -46.17 58.67 -37.13
N PHE A 182 -46.46 58.98 -38.39
CA PHE A 182 -46.69 57.96 -39.42
C PHE A 182 -45.39 57.46 -40.04
N TRP A 183 -44.27 58.16 -39.81
CA TRP A 183 -42.95 57.77 -40.29
C TRP A 183 -41.83 58.32 -39.40
N GLU A 184 -40.75 57.56 -39.25
CA GLU A 184 -39.51 57.95 -38.55
C GLU A 184 -38.30 57.51 -39.39
N SER A 185 -37.26 58.32 -39.42
CA SER A 185 -36.01 58.01 -40.14
C SER A 185 -35.27 56.83 -39.48
N GLN A 186 -34.44 56.11 -40.26
CA GLN A 186 -33.71 54.93 -39.74
C GLN A 186 -32.75 55.25 -38.58
N ASP A 187 -32.21 56.47 -38.56
CA ASP A 187 -31.38 57.00 -37.48
C ASP A 187 -32.19 57.53 -36.29
N GLY A 188 -33.52 57.61 -36.41
CA GLY A 188 -34.43 58.12 -35.40
C GLY A 188 -34.37 59.63 -35.19
N ASP A 189 -33.60 60.37 -36.02
CA ASP A 189 -33.38 61.81 -35.85
C ASP A 189 -34.57 62.66 -36.37
N TRP A 190 -35.44 62.09 -37.21
CA TRP A 190 -36.57 62.79 -37.82
C TRP A 190 -37.86 61.96 -37.75
N ALA A 191 -38.97 62.60 -37.39
CA ALA A 191 -40.30 62.00 -37.36
C ALA A 191 -41.31 62.88 -38.12
N LEU A 192 -42.24 62.24 -38.82
CA LEU A 192 -43.29 62.90 -39.61
C LEU A 192 -44.67 62.65 -39.01
N PHE A 193 -45.44 63.72 -38.87
CA PHE A 193 -46.77 63.74 -38.26
C PHE A 193 -47.76 64.38 -39.21
N GLU A 194 -49.01 63.94 -39.16
CA GLU A 194 -50.10 64.68 -39.78
C GLU A 194 -50.52 65.84 -38.89
N SER A 195 -50.80 66.97 -39.52
CA SER A 195 -51.13 68.22 -38.85
C SER A 195 -52.26 68.91 -39.58
N ARG A 196 -53.26 69.39 -38.83
CA ARG A 196 -54.39 70.18 -39.34
C ARG A 196 -54.26 71.64 -38.91
N ILE A 197 -53.03 72.15 -38.83
CA ILE A 197 -52.76 73.53 -38.41
C ILE A 197 -53.12 74.47 -39.56
N VAL A 198 -54.09 75.35 -39.31
CA VAL A 198 -54.49 76.44 -40.21
C VAL A 198 -53.59 77.65 -39.96
N LEU A 199 -53.00 78.22 -41.02
CA LEU A 199 -52.19 79.45 -40.88
C LEU A 199 -53.08 80.67 -40.74
N LYS A 200 -52.49 81.74 -40.19
CA LYS A 200 -53.18 82.99 -39.90
C LYS A 200 -53.84 83.66 -41.12
N ASP A 201 -53.33 83.40 -42.32
CA ASP A 201 -53.79 84.01 -43.57
C ASP A 201 -54.73 83.08 -44.37
N GLU A 202 -55.13 81.95 -43.80
CA GLU A 202 -56.02 80.96 -44.43
C GLU A 202 -57.43 81.01 -43.83
N SER A 203 -58.44 80.70 -44.64
CA SER A 203 -59.83 80.60 -44.15
C SER A 203 -60.01 79.38 -43.25
N VAL A 204 -60.67 79.59 -42.11
CA VAL A 204 -60.98 78.55 -41.12
C VAL A 204 -62.21 77.72 -41.54
N ASP A 205 -62.95 78.15 -42.56
CA ASP A 205 -64.20 77.50 -42.97
C ASP A 205 -63.99 76.12 -43.62
N ASP A 206 -62.77 75.79 -44.07
CA ASP A 206 -62.41 74.51 -44.72
C ASP A 206 -61.17 73.86 -44.05
N VAL A 207 -61.22 73.59 -42.73
CA VAL A 207 -60.10 72.98 -41.97
C VAL A 207 -59.66 71.62 -42.55
N GLU A 208 -60.58 70.86 -43.14
CA GLU A 208 -60.30 69.56 -43.75
C GLU A 208 -59.40 69.68 -44.99
N LYS A 209 -59.48 70.79 -45.72
CA LYS A 209 -58.61 71.09 -46.87
C LYS A 209 -57.19 71.50 -46.49
N HIS A 210 -56.94 71.75 -45.19
CA HIS A 210 -55.63 72.18 -44.67
C HIS A 210 -54.84 71.02 -44.04
N CYS A 211 -54.92 69.82 -44.62
CA CYS A 211 -54.11 68.68 -44.22
C CYS A 211 -52.64 68.89 -44.60
N ARG A 212 -51.75 68.88 -43.60
CA ARG A 212 -50.32 69.12 -43.76
C ARG A 212 -49.51 68.06 -43.06
N VAL A 213 -48.27 67.91 -43.49
CA VAL A 213 -47.26 67.12 -42.79
C VAL A 213 -46.38 68.04 -41.95
N CYS A 214 -46.20 67.70 -40.67
CA CYS A 214 -45.22 68.28 -39.77
C CYS A 214 -44.01 67.35 -39.68
N CYS A 215 -42.81 67.91 -39.84
CA CYS A 215 -41.56 67.23 -39.61
C CYS A 215 -40.97 67.70 -38.29
N GLN A 216 -40.58 66.77 -37.41
CA GLN A 216 -39.89 67.08 -36.16
C GLN A 216 -38.51 66.42 -36.15
N ASN A 217 -37.49 67.21 -35.81
CA ASN A 217 -36.19 66.67 -35.44
C ASN A 217 -36.28 66.19 -33.98
N THR A 218 -36.18 64.89 -33.74
CA THR A 218 -36.34 64.29 -32.41
C THR A 218 -35.17 64.65 -31.48
N ARG A 219 -34.00 64.97 -32.04
CA ARG A 219 -32.79 65.32 -31.30
C ARG A 219 -32.78 66.78 -30.83
N THR A 220 -33.23 67.71 -31.68
CA THR A 220 -33.23 69.15 -31.36
C THR A 220 -34.59 69.67 -30.90
N GLY A 221 -35.66 68.91 -31.14
CA GLY A 221 -37.04 69.29 -30.85
C GLY A 221 -37.63 70.30 -31.84
N VAL A 222 -36.90 70.66 -32.91
CA VAL A 222 -37.35 71.62 -33.92
C VAL A 222 -38.43 70.98 -34.79
N SER A 223 -39.53 71.70 -35.01
CA SER A 223 -40.65 71.26 -35.86
C SER A 223 -40.91 72.23 -37.00
N VAL A 224 -41.14 71.68 -38.19
CA VAL A 224 -41.37 72.42 -39.44
C VAL A 224 -42.61 71.87 -40.13
N LEU A 225 -43.49 72.76 -40.59
CA LEU A 225 -44.71 72.40 -41.30
C LEU A 225 -44.50 72.46 -42.81
N SER A 226 -45.16 71.57 -43.54
CA SER A 226 -45.17 71.62 -45.00
C SER A 226 -46.14 72.68 -45.54
N ASN A 227 -45.85 73.14 -46.76
CA ASN A 227 -46.59 74.11 -47.55
C ASN A 227 -46.82 73.58 -48.97
N GLY A 228 -47.36 72.36 -49.06
CA GLY A 228 -47.57 71.67 -50.33
C GLY A 228 -46.35 70.92 -50.83
N ARG A 229 -46.31 70.69 -52.14
CA ARG A 229 -45.32 69.86 -52.83
C ARG A 229 -44.76 70.57 -54.06
N ASP A 230 -43.53 70.26 -54.41
CA ASP A 230 -42.89 70.77 -55.63
C ASP A 230 -43.16 69.89 -56.86
N GLU A 231 -42.67 70.32 -58.03
CA GLU A 231 -42.82 69.59 -59.31
C GLU A 231 -42.10 68.22 -59.31
N ALA A 232 -41.14 68.02 -58.41
CA ALA A 232 -40.44 66.75 -58.21
C ALA A 232 -41.17 65.82 -57.22
N GLY A 233 -42.27 66.29 -56.63
CA GLY A 233 -43.10 65.57 -55.68
C GLY A 233 -42.59 65.60 -54.24
N LEU A 234 -41.56 66.40 -53.93
CA LEU A 234 -41.02 66.60 -52.59
C LEU A 234 -41.89 67.58 -51.79
N ALA A 235 -41.97 67.39 -50.48
CA ALA A 235 -42.62 68.36 -49.60
C ALA A 235 -41.87 69.71 -49.60
N LEU A 236 -42.62 70.79 -49.79
CA LEU A 236 -42.16 72.15 -49.57
C LEU A 236 -42.33 72.49 -48.08
N TRP A 237 -41.34 73.10 -47.45
CA TRP A 237 -41.32 73.33 -46.01
C TRP A 237 -41.42 74.83 -45.66
N LEU A 238 -42.12 75.15 -44.57
CA LEU A 238 -42.25 76.50 -44.04
C LEU A 238 -41.03 76.86 -43.18
N GLY A 239 -40.13 77.66 -43.73
CA GLY A 239 -38.96 78.22 -43.04
C GLY A 239 -37.62 77.78 -43.63
N ASP A 240 -36.54 78.36 -43.13
CA ASP A 240 -35.20 78.23 -43.72
C ASP A 240 -34.39 77.03 -43.19
N ILE A 241 -35.07 76.00 -42.67
CA ILE A 241 -34.40 74.82 -42.12
C ILE A 241 -34.16 73.82 -43.24
N GLU A 242 -32.91 73.39 -43.39
CA GLU A 242 -32.54 72.31 -44.31
C GLU A 242 -33.10 70.98 -43.81
N ILE A 243 -34.15 70.48 -44.48
CA ILE A 243 -34.74 69.17 -44.21
C ILE A 243 -34.15 68.15 -45.19
N PRO A 244 -33.66 66.98 -44.73
CA PRO A 244 -33.09 65.98 -45.61
C PRO A 244 -34.05 65.55 -46.73
N ALA A 245 -33.50 65.25 -47.90
CA ALA A 245 -34.27 64.86 -49.08
C ALA A 245 -35.18 63.64 -48.81
N VAL A 246 -34.67 62.62 -48.12
CA VAL A 246 -35.44 61.40 -47.76
C VAL A 246 -36.68 61.72 -46.94
N VAL A 247 -36.58 62.68 -46.02
CA VAL A 247 -37.70 63.11 -45.17
C VAL A 247 -38.74 63.88 -46.01
N SER A 248 -38.24 64.70 -46.94
CA SER A 248 -39.08 65.49 -47.87
C SER A 248 -39.80 64.61 -48.91
N GLU A 249 -39.15 63.55 -49.38
CA GLU A 249 -39.75 62.54 -50.26
C GLU A 249 -40.91 61.83 -49.57
N GLU A 250 -40.71 61.36 -48.33
CA GLU A 250 -41.73 60.61 -47.62
C GLU A 250 -42.91 61.49 -47.19
N ALA A 251 -42.63 62.72 -46.75
CA ALA A 251 -43.67 63.72 -46.52
C ALA A 251 -44.45 64.04 -47.81
N GLY A 252 -43.76 64.15 -48.94
CA GLY A 252 -44.37 64.37 -50.25
C GLY A 252 -45.30 63.23 -50.69
N LYS A 253 -44.92 61.98 -50.44
CA LYS A 253 -45.82 60.82 -50.66
C LYS A 253 -47.08 60.90 -49.81
N ARG A 254 -46.95 61.26 -48.53
CA ARG A 254 -48.12 61.35 -47.64
C ARG A 254 -49.03 62.51 -48.03
N LEU A 255 -48.47 63.67 -48.40
CA LEU A 255 -49.23 64.80 -48.93
C LEU A 255 -49.99 64.43 -50.21
N LEU A 256 -49.38 63.67 -51.13
CA LEU A 256 -50.10 63.14 -52.32
C LEU A 256 -51.30 62.28 -51.93
N SER A 257 -51.12 61.39 -50.94
CA SER A 257 -52.23 60.56 -50.46
C SER A 257 -53.34 61.40 -49.83
N LEU A 258 -52.99 62.42 -49.05
CA LEU A 258 -53.96 63.33 -48.43
C LEU A 258 -54.72 64.15 -49.48
N GLU A 259 -54.04 64.62 -50.53
CA GLU A 259 -54.66 65.32 -51.67
C GLU A 259 -55.69 64.40 -52.39
N ALA A 260 -55.30 63.14 -52.65
CA ALA A 260 -56.19 62.16 -53.27
C ALA A 260 -57.39 61.78 -52.38
N ASP A 261 -57.18 61.69 -51.07
CA ASP A 261 -58.24 61.42 -50.10
C ASP A 261 -59.28 62.58 -50.09
N LEU A 262 -58.81 63.83 -50.19
CA LEU A 262 -59.69 65.02 -50.26
C LEU A 262 -60.46 65.12 -51.58
N GLU A 263 -59.81 64.85 -52.72
CA GLU A 263 -60.48 64.84 -54.04
C GLU A 263 -61.57 63.76 -54.11
N ALA A 264 -61.35 62.61 -53.48
CA ALA A 264 -62.34 61.53 -53.41
C ALA A 264 -63.54 61.87 -52.50
N GLU A 265 -63.36 62.74 -51.50
CA GLU A 265 -64.44 63.23 -50.62
C GLU A 265 -65.27 64.35 -51.26
N ASP A 266 -64.67 65.20 -52.12
CA ASP A 266 -65.39 66.26 -52.85
C ASP A 266 -66.20 65.74 -54.06
N GLU A 267 -65.89 64.53 -54.59
CA GLU A 267 -66.61 63.89 -55.71
C GLU A 267 -67.74 62.91 -55.28
N GLY A 268 -67.97 62.71 -53.97
CA GLY A 268 -68.97 61.79 -53.38
C GLY A 268 -70.21 62.47 -52.81
#